data_AF-A0A2M8Q3V1-F1
#
_entry.id   AF-A0A2M8Q3V1-F1
#
_cell.length_a   1.000
_cell.length_b   1.000
_cell.length_c   1.000
_cell.angle_alpha   90.00
_cell.angle_beta   90.00
_cell.angle_gamma   90.00
#
_symmetry.space_group_name_H-M   'P 1'
#
loop_
_entity.id
_entity.type
_entity.pdbx_description
1 polymer ?
#
loop_
_entity_poly.entity_id
_entity_poly.type
_entity_poly.pdbx_seq_one_letter_code
_entity_poly.pdbx_strand_id
1 'polypeptide(L)'
;MSTLSDPMYGWALDARGRPIPIGAARRGAHGYYCPICNSPMIARKGDIKQHHFAHEQLIHCSPEAVAAAIGGRWLVLALGEAMVLKQPLKVRWYIAEQTYEADILEDVVAIVENLPTPQGKAEIALKASDGNIKAVLTLRDPVDKIQVERFVAAGIPVVSPNMQRFRSGQVSLESLLEDATIYGGWQLLGKITDEQLITDPDRIRTILKKSVENPPHQFWRSLESIPPHQYVLRVDDQKLWLPPEVWQTVIGGSLNHLSNLKVIIKDWPIEEDGSVIWLFYVMLHDTSAIAVRRFASPKEAHASLTFVYQLKRTTAEEVARLLATT
;
A
#
# COMPACT_ATOMS: atom_id res chain seq x y z
N MET A 1 9.85 12.71 -45.05
CA MET A 1 9.85 11.25 -44.87
C MET A 1 10.33 10.97 -43.46
N SER A 2 9.41 10.66 -42.54
CA SER A 2 9.79 10.25 -41.18
C SER A 2 10.43 8.87 -41.28
N THR A 3 11.72 8.76 -40.97
CA THR A 3 12.37 7.48 -40.73
C THR A 3 11.74 6.87 -39.49
N LEU A 4 10.69 6.08 -39.69
CA LEU A 4 10.17 5.18 -38.67
C LEU A 4 11.31 4.20 -38.35
N SER A 5 12.06 4.49 -37.29
CA SER A 5 13.00 3.54 -36.74
C SER A 5 12.21 2.29 -36.35
N ASP A 6 12.57 1.13 -36.88
CA ASP A 6 11.98 -0.13 -36.44
C ASP A 6 12.00 -0.24 -34.92
N PRO A 7 10.90 -0.68 -34.28
CA PRO A 7 10.86 -0.83 -32.82
C PRO A 7 11.94 -1.82 -32.37
N MET A 8 12.82 -1.35 -31.48
CA MET A 8 13.97 -2.12 -31.00
C MET A 8 13.61 -2.85 -29.71
N TYR A 9 13.39 -4.17 -29.78
CA TYR A 9 13.05 -4.98 -28.61
C TYR A 9 14.31 -5.61 -27.99
N GLY A 10 14.58 -5.34 -26.70
CA GLY A 10 15.73 -5.92 -25.99
C GLY A 10 15.56 -7.38 -25.54
N TRP A 11 14.34 -7.91 -25.61
CA TRP A 11 13.96 -9.21 -25.06
C TRP A 11 12.93 -9.92 -25.95
N ALA A 12 12.87 -11.24 -25.83
CA ALA A 12 11.82 -12.10 -26.41
C ALA A 12 11.59 -13.33 -25.52
N LEU A 13 10.56 -14.13 -25.81
CA LEU A 13 10.36 -15.45 -25.18
C LEU A 13 11.02 -16.54 -26.02
N ASP A 14 11.61 -17.56 -25.41
CA ASP A 14 11.96 -18.80 -26.12
C ASP A 14 10.73 -19.70 -26.33
N ALA A 15 10.90 -20.83 -27.04
CA ALA A 15 9.85 -21.81 -27.26
C ALA A 15 9.25 -22.44 -25.99
N ARG A 16 9.88 -22.24 -24.82
CA ARG A 16 9.37 -22.68 -23.51
C ARG A 16 8.69 -21.54 -22.74
N GLY A 17 8.54 -20.37 -23.36
CA GLY A 17 7.97 -19.19 -22.71
C GLY A 17 8.90 -18.55 -21.67
N ARG A 18 10.22 -18.76 -21.79
CA ARG A 18 11.21 -18.13 -20.90
C ARG A 18 11.74 -16.84 -21.53
N PRO A 19 11.82 -15.75 -20.77
CA PRO A 19 12.47 -14.51 -21.21
C PRO A 19 13.95 -14.71 -21.57
N ILE A 20 14.33 -14.26 -22.76
CA ILE A 20 15.70 -14.26 -23.26
C ILE A 20 16.10 -12.82 -23.61
N PRO A 21 17.16 -12.26 -22.98
CA PRO A 21 17.70 -10.97 -23.39
C PRO A 21 18.48 -11.11 -24.69
N ILE A 22 18.52 -10.06 -25.51
CA ILE A 22 19.20 -10.09 -26.81
C ILE A 22 20.70 -10.42 -26.70
N GLY A 23 21.33 -10.05 -25.57
CA GLY A 23 22.71 -10.43 -25.26
C GLY A 23 22.92 -11.95 -25.24
N ALA A 24 21.98 -12.71 -24.68
CA ALA A 24 22.03 -14.17 -24.61
C ALA A 24 21.50 -14.87 -25.87
N ALA A 25 20.83 -14.14 -26.76
CA ALA A 25 20.27 -14.70 -27.99
C ALA A 25 21.38 -15.09 -29.00
N ARG A 26 21.12 -16.16 -29.75
CA ARG A 26 21.98 -16.59 -30.87
C ARG A 26 21.64 -15.78 -32.12
N ARG A 27 22.66 -15.26 -32.81
CA ARG A 27 22.48 -14.46 -34.03
C ARG A 27 21.70 -15.24 -35.09
N GLY A 28 20.63 -14.65 -35.62
CA GLY A 28 19.83 -15.26 -36.69
C GLY A 28 19.07 -16.52 -36.27
N ALA A 29 19.03 -16.86 -34.99
CA ALA A 29 18.25 -18.00 -34.52
C ALA A 29 16.74 -17.68 -34.53
N HIS A 30 15.96 -18.68 -34.95
CA HIS A 30 14.50 -18.72 -34.86
C HIS A 30 14.06 -19.37 -33.54
N GLY A 31 12.77 -19.33 -33.25
CA GLY A 31 12.19 -19.89 -32.01
C GLY A 31 12.13 -18.88 -30.86
N TYR A 32 12.21 -17.58 -31.18
CA TYR A 32 11.87 -16.50 -30.27
C TYR A 32 10.49 -15.94 -30.61
N TYR A 33 9.75 -15.52 -29.60
CA TYR A 33 8.36 -15.10 -29.74
C TYR A 33 8.10 -13.80 -28.97
N CYS A 34 7.26 -12.94 -29.54
CA CYS A 34 6.79 -11.75 -28.87
C CYS A 34 5.79 -12.13 -27.76
N PRO A 35 5.94 -11.63 -26.51
CA PRO A 35 5.02 -11.96 -25.42
C PRO A 35 3.62 -11.37 -25.57
N ILE A 36 3.43 -10.41 -26.50
CA ILE A 36 2.15 -9.73 -26.72
C ILE A 36 1.34 -10.44 -27.81
N CYS A 37 1.91 -10.57 -29.00
CA CYS A 37 1.21 -11.13 -30.16
C CYS A 37 1.55 -12.60 -30.45
N ASN A 38 2.46 -13.19 -29.67
CA ASN A 38 2.99 -14.54 -29.84
C ASN A 38 3.60 -14.81 -31.23
N SER A 39 3.90 -13.76 -32.01
CA SER A 39 4.46 -13.91 -33.36
C SER A 39 5.97 -14.16 -33.31
N PRO A 40 6.53 -14.89 -34.29
CA PRO A 40 7.96 -15.15 -34.37
C PRO A 40 8.80 -13.87 -34.44
N MET A 41 9.95 -13.90 -33.76
CA MET A 41 10.95 -12.85 -33.74
C MET A 41 12.33 -13.39 -34.11
N ILE A 42 13.15 -12.55 -34.75
CA ILE A 42 14.54 -12.84 -35.11
C ILE A 42 15.47 -11.98 -34.25
N ALA A 43 16.52 -12.58 -33.70
CA ALA A 43 17.61 -11.87 -33.05
C ALA A 43 18.52 -11.18 -34.10
N ARG A 44 18.39 -9.86 -34.22
CA ARG A 44 19.23 -9.02 -35.09
C ARG A 44 20.47 -8.58 -34.31
N LYS A 45 21.56 -9.35 -34.48
CA LYS A 45 22.89 -9.04 -33.94
C LYS A 45 23.84 -8.72 -35.08
N GLY A 46 24.53 -7.59 -35.00
CA GLY A 46 25.52 -7.13 -35.95
C GLY A 46 26.41 -6.05 -35.33
N ASP A 47 27.43 -5.62 -36.07
CA ASP A 47 28.48 -4.75 -35.51
C ASP A 47 28.14 -3.26 -35.62
N ILE A 48 27.13 -2.91 -36.42
CA ILE A 48 26.77 -1.52 -36.77
C ILE A 48 25.53 -1.04 -36.00
N LYS A 49 24.48 -1.86 -35.97
CA LYS A 49 23.21 -1.51 -35.32
C LYS A 49 23.15 -2.13 -33.92
N GLN A 50 22.55 -1.41 -32.98
CA GLN A 50 22.29 -1.93 -31.64
C GLN A 50 21.49 -3.24 -31.73
N HIS A 51 21.91 -4.23 -30.93
CA HIS A 51 21.31 -5.55 -30.95
C HIS A 51 19.86 -5.48 -30.45
N HIS A 52 18.95 -6.07 -31.20
CA HIS A 52 17.53 -6.14 -30.84
C HIS A 52 16.89 -7.40 -31.43
N PHE A 53 15.74 -7.78 -30.90
CA PHE A 53 14.80 -8.65 -31.59
C PHE A 53 13.93 -7.82 -32.52
N ALA A 54 13.49 -8.42 -33.62
CA ALA A 54 12.51 -7.84 -34.54
C ALA A 54 11.48 -8.90 -34.92
N HIS A 55 10.22 -8.51 -35.14
CA HIS A 55 9.21 -9.42 -35.69
C HIS A 55 9.62 -9.90 -37.10
N GLU A 56 9.31 -11.15 -37.42
CA GLU A 56 9.51 -11.68 -38.79
C GLU A 56 8.56 -11.02 -39.80
N GLN A 57 7.35 -10.68 -39.35
CA GLN A 57 6.32 -9.99 -40.11
C GLN A 57 6.16 -8.55 -39.61
N LEU A 58 5.61 -7.67 -40.44
CA LEU A 58 5.36 -6.28 -40.06
C LEU A 58 4.22 -6.20 -39.03
N ILE A 59 4.59 -6.35 -37.75
CA ILE A 59 3.67 -6.29 -36.60
C ILE A 59 4.16 -5.19 -35.68
N HIS A 60 3.25 -4.28 -35.34
CA HIS A 60 3.54 -3.12 -34.50
C HIS A 60 3.10 -3.37 -33.05
N CYS A 61 3.89 -4.14 -32.30
CA CYS A 61 3.78 -4.11 -30.83
C CYS A 61 4.65 -2.97 -30.29
N SER A 62 4.17 -2.22 -29.30
CA SER A 62 5.02 -1.19 -28.69
C SER A 62 6.17 -1.84 -27.90
N PRO A 63 7.41 -1.32 -27.99
CA PRO A 63 8.53 -1.80 -27.18
C PRO A 63 8.24 -1.81 -25.68
N GLU A 64 7.48 -0.83 -25.19
CA GLU A 64 7.09 -0.69 -23.79
C GLU A 64 6.19 -1.84 -23.34
N ALA A 65 5.17 -2.19 -24.14
CA ALA A 65 4.27 -3.29 -23.81
C ALA A 65 5.02 -4.64 -23.86
N VAL A 66 5.89 -4.83 -24.86
CA VAL A 66 6.74 -6.03 -24.94
C VAL A 66 7.64 -6.15 -23.70
N ALA A 67 8.32 -5.07 -23.30
CA ALA A 67 9.19 -5.07 -22.13
C ALA A 67 8.42 -5.36 -20.84
N ALA A 68 7.24 -4.75 -20.65
CA ALA A 68 6.41 -4.99 -19.47
C ALA A 68 5.93 -6.45 -19.40
N ALA A 69 5.46 -7.02 -20.52
CA ALA A 69 5.03 -8.41 -20.57
C ALA A 69 6.18 -9.41 -20.35
N ILE A 70 7.37 -9.14 -20.91
CA ILE A 70 8.58 -9.90 -20.58
C ILE A 70 8.89 -9.81 -19.09
N GLY A 71 8.87 -8.60 -18.54
CA GLY A 71 9.20 -8.36 -17.14
C GLY A 71 8.27 -9.10 -16.19
N GLY A 72 6.97 -9.11 -16.48
CA GLY A 72 5.99 -9.89 -15.71
C GLY A 72 6.25 -11.38 -15.76
N ARG A 73 6.49 -11.92 -16.96
CA ARG A 73 6.80 -13.35 -17.14
C ARG A 73 8.10 -13.73 -16.43
N TRP A 74 9.12 -12.88 -16.50
CA TRP A 74 10.40 -13.10 -15.80
C TRP A 74 10.19 -13.12 -14.29
N LEU A 75 9.45 -12.15 -13.74
CA LEU A 75 9.17 -12.06 -12.30
C LEU A 75 8.45 -13.31 -11.80
N VAL A 76 7.45 -13.81 -12.53
CA VAL A 76 6.72 -15.02 -12.14
C VAL A 76 7.63 -16.23 -12.07
N LEU A 77 8.51 -16.41 -13.07
CA LEU A 77 9.46 -17.52 -13.09
C LEU A 77 10.49 -17.39 -11.95
N ALA A 78 11.04 -16.19 -11.74
CA ALA A 78 12.02 -15.93 -10.70
C ALA A 78 11.44 -16.09 -9.29
N LEU A 79 10.23 -15.58 -9.05
CA LEU A 79 9.50 -15.78 -7.79
C LEU A 79 9.16 -17.25 -7.58
N GLY A 80 8.76 -17.97 -8.63
CA GLY A 80 8.45 -19.39 -8.57
C GLY A 80 9.70 -20.23 -8.23
N GLU A 81 10.84 -19.91 -8.83
CA GLU A 81 12.12 -20.54 -8.50
C GLU A 81 12.52 -20.27 -7.04
N ALA A 82 12.46 -19.01 -6.59
CA ALA A 82 12.74 -18.65 -5.20
C ALA A 82 11.80 -19.37 -4.22
N MET A 83 10.51 -19.50 -4.55
CA MET A 83 9.52 -20.23 -3.75
C MET A 83 9.86 -21.73 -3.64
N VAL A 84 10.25 -22.38 -4.75
CA VAL A 84 10.68 -23.80 -4.77
C VAL A 84 11.97 -24.00 -3.96
N LEU A 85 12.92 -23.08 -4.09
CA LEU A 85 14.19 -23.11 -3.36
C LEU A 85 14.05 -22.68 -1.90
N LYS A 86 12.86 -22.22 -1.47
CA LYS A 86 12.62 -21.62 -0.16
C LYS A 86 13.59 -20.47 0.15
N GLN A 87 13.96 -19.71 -0.88
CA GLN A 87 14.83 -18.56 -0.74
C GLN A 87 13.98 -17.39 -0.21
N PRO A 88 14.33 -16.81 0.96
CA PRO A 88 13.61 -15.66 1.48
C PRO A 88 13.84 -14.44 0.58
N LEU A 89 12.78 -13.72 0.26
CA LEU A 89 12.85 -12.53 -0.60
C LEU A 89 12.37 -11.31 0.18
N LYS A 90 13.36 -10.58 0.72
CA LYS A 90 13.10 -9.41 1.55
C LYS A 90 12.71 -8.22 0.68
N VAL A 91 11.59 -7.61 1.02
CA VAL A 91 11.19 -6.29 0.54
C VAL A 91 11.25 -5.29 1.68
N ARG A 92 11.72 -4.07 1.39
CA ARG A 92 11.85 -3.00 2.37
C ARG A 92 11.01 -1.81 1.98
N TRP A 93 10.40 -1.16 2.97
CA TRP A 93 9.68 0.10 2.77
C TRP A 93 9.87 1.03 3.97
N TYR A 94 9.47 2.29 3.78
CA TYR A 94 9.70 3.35 4.75
C TYR A 94 8.40 4.10 5.04
N ILE A 95 8.04 4.23 6.31
CA ILE A 95 6.87 5.01 6.78
C ILE A 95 7.30 5.79 8.02
N ALA A 96 7.05 7.10 8.05
CA ALA A 96 7.24 7.96 9.22
C ALA A 96 8.59 7.74 9.94
N GLU A 97 9.68 7.82 9.18
CA GLU A 97 11.05 7.65 9.71
C GLU A 97 11.45 6.23 10.14
N GLN A 98 10.58 5.25 9.95
CA GLN A 98 10.85 3.85 10.26
C GLN A 98 10.99 3.02 8.99
N THR A 99 12.00 2.15 8.98
CA THR A 99 12.21 1.13 7.94
C THR A 99 11.58 -0.18 8.36
N TYR A 100 10.85 -0.79 7.44
CA TYR A 100 10.22 -2.08 7.61
C TYR A 100 10.74 -3.07 6.59
N GLU A 101 10.67 -4.35 6.95
CA GLU A 101 11.09 -5.45 6.09
C GLU A 101 10.11 -6.61 6.24
N ALA A 102 9.79 -7.28 5.14
CA ALA A 102 9.00 -8.51 5.15
C ALA A 102 9.55 -9.49 4.09
N ASP A 103 9.35 -10.79 4.31
CA ASP A 103 9.54 -11.77 3.26
C ASP A 103 8.29 -11.81 2.37
N ILE A 104 8.44 -11.36 1.13
CA ILE A 104 7.32 -11.27 0.18
C ILE A 104 6.74 -12.67 -0.12
N LEU A 105 7.54 -13.73 0.00
CA LEU A 105 7.16 -15.11 -0.30
C LEU A 105 6.75 -15.95 0.92
N GLU A 106 6.83 -15.41 2.13
CA GLU A 106 6.37 -16.11 3.33
C GLU A 106 4.91 -16.55 3.19
N ASP A 107 4.59 -17.81 3.50
CA ASP A 107 3.25 -18.42 3.34
C ASP A 107 2.62 -18.36 1.93
N VAL A 108 3.37 -17.97 0.90
CA VAL A 108 2.90 -17.99 -0.49
C VAL A 108 2.97 -19.42 -1.03
N VAL A 109 1.87 -19.91 -1.56
CA VAL A 109 1.77 -21.26 -2.16
C VAL A 109 1.53 -21.22 -3.67
N ALA A 110 1.11 -20.08 -4.20
CA ALA A 110 0.87 -19.93 -5.63
C ALA A 110 1.15 -18.49 -6.10
N ILE A 111 1.67 -18.39 -7.32
CA ILE A 111 1.90 -17.14 -8.04
C ILE A 111 1.03 -17.19 -9.29
N VAL A 112 0.16 -16.21 -9.48
CA VAL A 112 -0.82 -16.22 -10.57
C VAL A 112 -0.69 -14.95 -11.40
N GLU A 113 -0.46 -15.12 -12.71
CA GLU A 113 -0.43 -14.02 -13.66
C GLU A 113 -1.85 -13.58 -14.03
N ASN A 114 -2.05 -12.26 -14.18
CA ASN A 114 -3.26 -11.68 -14.79
C ASN A 114 -4.58 -12.05 -14.09
N LEU A 115 -4.57 -12.25 -12.77
CA LEU A 115 -5.72 -12.70 -11.98
C LEU A 115 -6.84 -11.63 -11.93
N PRO A 116 -8.06 -11.92 -12.42
CA PRO A 116 -9.22 -11.05 -12.18
C PRO A 116 -9.64 -11.08 -10.72
N THR A 117 -9.88 -9.91 -10.13
CA THR A 117 -10.34 -9.74 -8.74
C THR A 117 -11.46 -8.68 -8.67
N PRO A 118 -12.25 -8.63 -7.59
CA PRO A 118 -13.21 -7.53 -7.38
C PRO A 118 -12.54 -6.14 -7.38
N GLN A 119 -11.27 -6.03 -6.98
CA GLN A 119 -10.51 -4.78 -6.92
C GLN A 119 -9.95 -4.36 -8.30
N GLY A 120 -9.92 -5.29 -9.26
CA GLY A 120 -9.34 -5.10 -10.59
C GLY A 120 -8.52 -6.30 -11.05
N LYS A 121 -7.73 -6.14 -12.11
CA LYS A 121 -6.88 -7.21 -12.63
C LYS A 121 -5.48 -7.14 -11.99
N ALA A 122 -5.14 -8.08 -11.12
CA ALA A 122 -3.78 -8.19 -10.58
C ALA A 122 -2.85 -8.70 -11.69
N GLU A 123 -1.76 -7.98 -11.97
CA GLU A 123 -0.81 -8.38 -13.01
C GLU A 123 -0.02 -9.61 -12.56
N ILE A 124 0.41 -9.63 -11.31
CA ILE A 124 0.89 -10.84 -10.62
C ILE A 124 0.26 -10.85 -9.22
N ALA A 125 -0.39 -11.94 -8.85
CA ALA A 125 -0.94 -12.15 -7.52
C ALA A 125 -0.16 -13.23 -6.76
N LEU A 126 0.24 -12.93 -5.52
CA LEU A 126 0.83 -13.88 -4.59
C LEU A 126 -0.29 -14.42 -3.68
N LYS A 127 -0.55 -15.73 -3.73
CA LYS A 127 -1.64 -16.36 -2.98
C LYS A 127 -1.13 -17.20 -1.82
N ALA A 128 -1.79 -17.08 -0.68
CA ALA A 128 -1.55 -17.93 0.48
C ALA A 128 -2.34 -19.25 0.42
N SER A 129 -2.06 -20.15 1.35
CA SER A 129 -2.66 -21.50 1.43
C SER A 129 -4.18 -21.49 1.64
N ASP A 130 -4.72 -20.45 2.25
CA ASP A 130 -6.15 -20.20 2.44
C ASP A 130 -6.85 -19.69 1.17
N GLY A 131 -6.09 -19.45 0.09
CA GLY A 131 -6.59 -18.94 -1.17
C GLY A 131 -6.69 -17.42 -1.25
N ASN A 132 -6.38 -16.68 -0.19
CA ASN A 132 -6.37 -15.22 -0.17
C ASN A 132 -5.16 -14.66 -0.91
N ILE A 133 -5.28 -13.42 -1.39
CA ILE A 133 -4.19 -12.69 -2.03
C ILE A 133 -3.37 -11.99 -0.94
N LYS A 134 -2.12 -12.42 -0.76
CA LYS A 134 -1.18 -11.84 0.22
C LYS A 134 -0.62 -10.50 -0.27
N ALA A 135 -0.36 -10.41 -1.57
CA ALA A 135 0.18 -9.23 -2.23
C ALA A 135 -0.09 -9.28 -3.73
N VAL A 136 -0.10 -8.12 -4.37
CA VAL A 136 -0.09 -8.02 -5.84
C VAL A 136 1.14 -7.24 -6.29
N LEU A 137 1.72 -7.64 -7.42
CA LEU A 137 2.75 -6.83 -8.09
C LEU A 137 2.12 -6.11 -9.28
N THR A 138 2.45 -4.82 -9.41
CA THR A 138 2.11 -4.00 -10.57
C THR A 138 3.38 -3.63 -11.34
N LEU A 139 3.33 -3.75 -12.66
CA LEU A 139 4.44 -3.61 -13.59
C LEU A 139 4.34 -2.31 -14.40
N ARG A 140 3.28 -1.52 -14.19
CA ARG A 140 3.03 -0.27 -14.91
C ARG A 140 3.83 0.88 -14.33
N ASP A 141 4.41 1.69 -15.21
CA ASP A 141 5.07 2.95 -14.88
C ASP A 141 4.51 4.07 -15.79
N PRO A 142 3.75 5.06 -15.25
CA PRO A 142 3.37 5.19 -13.84
C PRO A 142 2.32 4.14 -13.41
N VAL A 143 2.26 3.86 -12.10
CA VAL A 143 1.24 2.97 -11.53
C VAL A 143 -0.18 3.52 -11.71
N ASP A 144 -1.15 2.63 -11.89
CA ASP A 144 -2.57 2.98 -11.88
C ASP A 144 -3.03 3.26 -10.44
N LYS A 145 -3.09 4.54 -10.07
CA LYS A 145 -3.43 4.98 -8.71
C LYS A 145 -4.80 4.48 -8.23
N ILE A 146 -5.80 4.46 -9.11
CA ILE A 146 -7.16 4.03 -8.75
C ILE A 146 -7.14 2.53 -8.43
N GLN A 147 -6.42 1.74 -9.22
CA GLN A 147 -6.26 0.32 -8.96
C GLN A 147 -5.48 0.06 -7.66
N VAL A 148 -4.39 0.81 -7.44
CA VAL A 148 -3.62 0.74 -6.19
C VAL A 148 -4.52 1.02 -4.98
N GLU A 149 -5.26 2.13 -5.00
CA GLU A 149 -6.19 2.51 -3.93
C GLU A 149 -7.21 1.42 -3.62
N ARG A 150 -7.77 0.75 -4.65
CA ARG A 150 -8.72 -0.35 -4.47
C ARG A 150 -8.11 -1.57 -3.78
N PHE A 151 -6.89 -1.97 -4.17
CA PHE A 151 -6.20 -3.08 -3.51
C PHE A 151 -5.83 -2.74 -2.07
N VAL A 152 -5.29 -1.53 -1.85
CA VAL A 152 -4.94 -1.06 -0.51
C VAL A 152 -6.16 -0.98 0.41
N ALA A 153 -7.28 -0.45 -0.08
CA ALA A 153 -8.54 -0.38 0.68
C ALA A 153 -9.12 -1.77 0.99
N ALA A 154 -8.85 -2.77 0.16
CA ALA A 154 -9.21 -4.16 0.40
C ALA A 154 -8.23 -4.90 1.32
N GLY A 155 -7.22 -4.20 1.85
CA GLY A 155 -6.21 -4.82 2.67
C GLY A 155 -5.29 -5.75 1.88
N ILE A 156 -4.90 -5.36 0.67
CA ILE A 156 -3.93 -6.12 -0.14
C ILE A 156 -2.77 -5.19 -0.49
N PRO A 157 -1.55 -5.43 0.02
CA PRO A 157 -0.38 -4.63 -0.33
C PRO A 157 -0.06 -4.77 -1.82
N VAL A 158 0.31 -3.65 -2.43
CA VAL A 158 0.72 -3.56 -3.82
C VAL A 158 2.21 -3.27 -3.85
N VAL A 159 2.97 -4.12 -4.54
CA VAL A 159 4.41 -3.96 -4.75
C VAL A 159 4.63 -3.51 -6.19
N SER A 160 5.33 -2.40 -6.40
CA SER A 160 5.69 -1.90 -7.73
C SER A 160 7.20 -2.02 -7.91
N PRO A 161 7.70 -3.11 -8.53
CA PRO A 161 9.13 -3.28 -8.76
C PRO A 161 9.68 -2.21 -9.70
N ASN A 162 10.99 -1.93 -9.60
CA ASN A 162 11.64 -0.98 -10.50
C ASN A 162 11.89 -1.59 -11.89
N MET A 163 10.87 -1.52 -12.76
CA MET A 163 10.91 -2.11 -14.10
C MET A 163 11.91 -1.44 -15.06
N GLN A 164 12.47 -0.28 -14.71
CA GLN A 164 13.50 0.37 -15.53
C GLN A 164 14.79 -0.47 -15.59
N ARG A 165 15.08 -1.26 -14.53
CA ARG A 165 16.23 -2.18 -14.49
C ARG A 165 16.14 -3.32 -15.51
N PHE A 166 14.94 -3.68 -15.98
CA PHE A 166 14.80 -4.65 -17.09
C PHE A 166 15.40 -4.17 -18.40
N ARG A 167 15.48 -2.85 -18.62
CA ARG A 167 16.02 -2.27 -19.85
C ARG A 167 17.55 -2.39 -19.93
N SER A 168 18.23 -2.43 -18.79
CA SER A 168 19.71 -2.51 -18.75
C SER A 168 20.26 -3.93 -18.95
N GLY A 169 19.40 -4.97 -18.89
CA GLY A 169 19.80 -6.36 -19.14
C GLY A 169 20.54 -7.05 -17.98
N GLN A 170 20.85 -6.32 -16.90
CA GLN A 170 21.34 -6.87 -15.64
C GLN A 170 20.19 -6.93 -14.64
N VAL A 171 19.48 -8.05 -14.63
CA VAL A 171 18.26 -8.22 -13.82
C VAL A 171 18.47 -9.34 -12.82
N SER A 172 18.44 -9.01 -11.53
CA SER A 172 18.25 -9.98 -10.44
C SER A 172 16.97 -9.64 -9.67
N LEU A 173 16.39 -10.66 -9.02
CA LEU A 173 15.10 -10.51 -8.35
C LEU A 173 15.22 -9.57 -7.14
N GLU A 174 16.31 -9.71 -6.40
CA GLU A 174 16.67 -8.85 -5.27
C GLU A 174 16.78 -7.39 -5.72
N SER A 175 17.46 -7.14 -6.84
CA SER A 175 17.70 -5.79 -7.35
C SER A 175 16.42 -5.09 -7.83
N LEU A 176 15.40 -5.85 -8.27
CA LEU A 176 14.10 -5.31 -8.65
C LEU A 176 13.23 -4.99 -7.44
N LEU A 177 13.40 -5.77 -6.37
CA LEU A 177 12.63 -5.66 -5.13
C LEU A 177 13.22 -4.65 -4.14
N GLU A 178 14.54 -4.41 -4.17
CA GLU A 178 15.24 -3.47 -3.30
C GLU A 178 14.72 -2.03 -3.45
N ASP A 179 14.44 -1.61 -4.68
CA ASP A 179 13.88 -0.28 -5.00
C ASP A 179 12.36 -0.32 -5.22
N ALA A 180 11.68 -1.42 -4.85
CA ALA A 180 10.25 -1.53 -5.10
C ALA A 180 9.48 -0.50 -4.27
N THR A 181 8.55 0.20 -4.91
CA THR A 181 7.60 1.05 -4.18
C THR A 181 6.48 0.18 -3.64
N ILE A 182 6.22 0.25 -2.34
CA ILE A 182 5.16 -0.50 -1.68
C ILE A 182 4.01 0.45 -1.35
N TYR A 183 2.81 0.11 -1.82
CA TYR A 183 1.57 0.82 -1.54
C TYR A 183 0.66 -0.05 -0.69
N GLY A 184 0.21 0.49 0.45
CA GLY A 184 -0.44 -0.33 1.46
C GLY A 184 0.55 -1.28 2.14
N GLY A 185 0.42 -1.44 3.44
CA GLY A 185 1.43 -2.14 4.22
C GLY A 185 1.02 -3.56 4.57
N TRP A 186 2.02 -4.46 4.56
CA TRP A 186 2.03 -5.66 5.39
C TRP A 186 1.78 -5.37 6.89
N GLN A 187 1.91 -4.12 7.32
CA GLN A 187 1.63 -3.66 8.67
C GLN A 187 0.19 -3.24 8.96
N LEU A 188 -0.65 -3.06 7.94
CA LEU A 188 -2.08 -2.86 8.18
C LEU A 188 -2.82 -4.21 8.33
N LEU A 189 -2.19 -5.32 7.93
CA LEU A 189 -2.82 -6.65 7.83
C LEU A 189 -2.02 -7.77 8.48
N GLY A 190 -0.76 -7.52 8.82
CA GLY A 190 -0.01 -8.36 9.73
C GLY A 190 -0.65 -8.22 11.09
N LYS A 191 -1.37 -9.27 11.51
CA LYS A 191 -1.78 -9.52 12.90
C LYS A 191 -0.78 -8.87 13.84
N ILE A 192 -1.21 -7.81 14.51
CA ILE A 192 -0.57 -7.37 15.74
C ILE A 192 -0.76 -8.55 16.70
N THR A 193 0.27 -9.37 16.86
CA THR A 193 0.27 -10.55 17.74
C THR A 193 0.39 -10.17 19.21
N ASP A 194 0.34 -8.88 19.55
CA ASP A 194 -0.16 -8.47 20.85
C ASP A 194 -1.68 -8.64 20.79
N GLU A 195 -2.19 -9.78 21.30
CA GLU A 195 -3.61 -10.17 21.37
C GLU A 195 -4.54 -9.11 22.01
N GLN A 196 -4.00 -7.96 22.42
CA GLN A 196 -4.66 -6.86 23.09
C GLN A 196 -4.82 -5.58 22.25
N LEU A 197 -4.13 -5.44 21.11
CA LEU A 197 -4.19 -4.22 20.28
C LEU A 197 -5.29 -4.34 19.20
N ILE A 198 -6.24 -3.43 19.22
CA ILE A 198 -7.40 -3.40 18.33
C ILE A 198 -7.12 -2.44 17.17
N THR A 199 -7.13 -2.99 15.95
CA THR A 199 -6.98 -2.26 14.68
C THR A 199 -8.21 -2.33 13.78
N ASP A 200 -9.16 -3.21 14.10
CA ASP A 200 -10.38 -3.40 13.32
C ASP A 200 -11.24 -2.12 13.34
N PRO A 201 -11.59 -1.55 12.16
CA PRO A 201 -12.30 -0.28 12.07
C PRO A 201 -13.65 -0.27 12.80
N ASP A 202 -14.44 -1.34 12.67
CA ASP A 202 -15.78 -1.40 13.24
C ASP A 202 -15.70 -1.57 14.76
N ARG A 203 -14.77 -2.39 15.25
CA ARG A 203 -14.50 -2.54 16.67
C ARG A 203 -14.02 -1.23 17.29
N ILE A 204 -13.11 -0.50 16.64
CA ILE A 204 -12.68 0.84 17.10
C ILE A 204 -13.90 1.76 17.25
N ARG A 205 -14.76 1.84 16.21
CA ARG A 205 -15.96 2.68 16.25
C ARG A 205 -16.90 2.30 17.38
N THR A 206 -17.16 1.00 17.56
CA THR A 206 -18.00 0.48 18.65
C THR A 206 -17.47 0.89 20.02
N ILE A 207 -16.16 0.79 20.23
CA ILE A 207 -15.53 1.13 21.52
C ILE A 207 -15.64 2.63 21.81
N LEU A 208 -15.35 3.48 20.82
CA LEU A 208 -15.46 4.93 20.97
C LEU A 208 -16.92 5.39 21.16
N LYS A 209 -17.90 4.73 20.53
CA LYS A 209 -19.32 5.00 20.80
C LYS A 209 -19.69 4.62 22.23
N LYS A 210 -19.28 3.42 22.66
CA LYS A 210 -19.59 2.90 23.99
C LYS A 210 -19.00 3.76 25.12
N SER A 211 -17.83 4.37 24.92
CA SER A 211 -17.18 5.20 25.94
C SER A 211 -17.95 6.47 26.33
N VAL A 212 -18.93 6.88 25.51
CA VAL A 212 -19.80 8.05 25.77
C VAL A 212 -21.28 7.70 25.82
N GLU A 213 -21.63 6.41 25.79
CA GLU A 213 -23.01 5.96 25.80
C GLU A 213 -23.71 6.32 27.11
N ASN A 214 -22.99 6.25 28.23
CA ASN A 214 -23.48 6.55 29.57
C ASN A 214 -22.96 7.91 30.07
N PRO A 215 -23.67 8.57 31.02
CA PRO A 215 -23.16 9.76 31.70
C PRO A 215 -21.76 9.53 32.27
N PRO A 216 -20.83 10.50 32.13
CA PRO A 216 -21.05 11.90 31.76
C PRO A 216 -21.08 12.21 30.25
N HIS A 217 -21.21 11.21 29.36
CA HIS A 217 -21.28 11.40 27.90
C HIS A 217 -20.03 12.06 27.28
N GLN A 218 -18.89 11.94 27.96
CA GLN A 218 -17.62 12.52 27.55
C GLN A 218 -16.48 11.58 27.92
N PHE A 219 -15.47 11.49 27.05
CA PHE A 219 -14.27 10.70 27.21
C PHE A 219 -13.09 11.44 26.59
N TRP A 220 -11.94 11.45 27.26
CA TRP A 220 -10.69 11.93 26.66
C TRP A 220 -9.51 11.20 27.26
N ARG A 221 -8.44 11.06 26.47
CA ARG A 221 -7.17 10.48 26.94
C ARG A 221 -6.02 10.81 26.03
N SER A 222 -4.81 10.89 26.58
CA SER A 222 -3.57 10.85 25.80
C SER A 222 -3.41 9.53 25.05
N LEU A 223 -2.70 9.59 23.94
CA LEU A 223 -2.22 8.43 23.21
C LEU A 223 -0.82 8.06 23.72
N GLU A 224 -0.64 6.80 24.10
CA GLU A 224 0.59 6.28 24.69
C GLU A 224 1.52 5.70 23.63
N SER A 225 2.81 5.61 23.97
CA SER A 225 3.80 4.82 23.24
C SER A 225 4.02 3.51 23.99
N ILE A 226 3.63 2.39 23.40
CA ILE A 226 3.86 1.04 23.89
C ILE A 226 4.74 0.33 22.86
N PRO A 227 6.08 0.31 23.02
CA PRO A 227 6.98 -0.24 22.02
C PRO A 227 6.54 -1.63 21.56
N PRO A 228 6.51 -1.88 20.24
CA PRO A 228 6.99 -1.01 19.16
C PRO A 228 5.97 0.05 18.68
N HIS A 229 4.77 0.09 19.25
CA HIS A 229 3.66 0.91 18.79
C HIS A 229 3.65 2.31 19.41
N GLN A 230 3.39 3.31 18.59
CA GLN A 230 3.00 4.66 19.03
C GLN A 230 1.50 4.84 18.83
N TYR A 231 0.93 5.88 19.46
CA TYR A 231 -0.46 6.28 19.29
C TYR A 231 -1.50 5.27 19.82
N VAL A 232 -1.22 4.65 20.97
CA VAL A 232 -2.13 3.66 21.59
C VAL A 232 -3.09 4.35 22.54
N LEU A 233 -4.40 4.25 22.26
CA LEU A 233 -5.46 4.70 23.16
C LEU A 233 -5.89 3.55 24.09
N ARG A 234 -5.93 3.78 25.40
CA ARG A 234 -6.55 2.83 26.34
C ARG A 234 -7.97 3.24 26.68
N VAL A 235 -8.93 2.37 26.38
CA VAL A 235 -10.33 2.49 26.79
C VAL A 235 -10.67 1.23 27.58
N ASP A 236 -10.89 1.38 28.89
CA ASP A 236 -11.01 0.26 29.82
C ASP A 236 -9.82 -0.73 29.66
N ASP A 237 -10.09 -2.03 29.48
CA ASP A 237 -9.09 -3.08 29.27
C ASP A 237 -8.66 -3.23 27.80
N GLN A 238 -9.08 -2.32 26.93
CA GLN A 238 -8.85 -2.40 25.49
C GLN A 238 -7.82 -1.37 25.05
N LYS A 239 -6.90 -1.79 24.17
CA LYS A 239 -5.88 -0.93 23.57
C LYS A 239 -6.22 -0.74 22.10
N LEU A 240 -6.45 0.49 21.67
CA LEU A 240 -6.73 0.81 20.26
C LEU A 240 -5.50 1.45 19.65
N TRP A 241 -5.08 0.99 18.48
CA TRP A 241 -3.99 1.61 17.75
C TRP A 241 -4.52 2.66 16.79
N LEU A 242 -4.24 3.92 17.07
CA LEU A 242 -4.83 5.05 16.38
C LEU A 242 -3.77 6.06 15.96
N PRO A 243 -2.80 5.71 15.09
CA PRO A 243 -2.00 6.74 14.43
C PRO A 243 -2.91 7.63 13.56
N PRO A 244 -2.50 8.87 13.25
CA PRO A 244 -3.33 9.83 12.51
C PRO A 244 -3.89 9.29 11.19
N GLU A 245 -3.14 8.47 10.48
CA GLU A 245 -3.51 7.87 9.19
C GLU A 245 -4.61 6.80 9.37
N VAL A 246 -4.50 5.98 10.42
CA VAL A 246 -5.53 5.01 10.78
C VAL A 246 -6.78 5.74 11.25
N TRP A 247 -6.66 6.78 12.07
CA TRP A 247 -7.80 7.61 12.46
C TRP A 247 -8.52 8.20 11.24
N GLN A 248 -7.78 8.80 10.32
CA GLN A 248 -8.34 9.42 9.12
C GLN A 248 -9.04 8.38 8.22
N THR A 249 -8.54 7.14 8.19
CA THR A 249 -9.13 6.04 7.42
C THR A 249 -10.37 5.45 8.11
N VAL A 250 -10.31 5.22 9.42
CA VAL A 250 -11.34 4.52 10.21
C VAL A 250 -12.48 5.47 10.61
N ILE A 251 -12.14 6.67 11.06
CA ILE A 251 -13.06 7.67 11.60
C ILE A 251 -13.36 8.75 10.57
N GLY A 252 -12.34 9.19 9.84
CA GLY A 252 -12.41 10.34 8.95
C GLY A 252 -12.31 11.67 9.70
N GLY A 253 -12.90 12.70 9.12
CA GLY A 253 -12.94 14.05 9.68
C GLY A 253 -12.12 15.07 8.91
N SER A 254 -12.26 16.32 9.30
CA SER A 254 -11.56 17.44 8.68
C SER A 254 -10.40 17.88 9.56
N LEU A 255 -9.19 17.98 8.98
CA LEU A 255 -8.01 18.50 9.65
C LEU A 255 -8.08 20.03 9.74
N ASN A 256 -8.00 20.55 10.96
CA ASN A 256 -7.99 21.97 11.27
C ASN A 256 -6.65 22.36 11.87
N HIS A 257 -6.10 23.51 11.44
CA HIS A 257 -4.83 24.03 11.89
C HIS A 257 -5.02 25.33 12.68
N LEU A 258 -4.48 25.38 13.90
CA LEU A 258 -4.52 26.54 14.78
C LEU A 258 -3.13 26.78 15.38
N SER A 259 -2.26 27.51 14.66
CA SER A 259 -0.86 27.71 15.05
C SER A 259 -0.11 26.36 15.22
N ASN A 260 0.29 26.02 16.44
CA ASN A 260 0.94 24.75 16.83
C ASN A 260 -0.03 23.58 17.06
N LEU A 261 -1.33 23.86 17.12
CA LEU A 261 -2.37 22.85 17.34
C LEU A 261 -2.92 22.34 16.00
N LYS A 262 -2.99 21.02 15.85
CA LYS A 262 -3.72 20.36 14.78
C LYS A 262 -4.85 19.53 15.38
N VAL A 263 -6.06 19.65 14.83
CA VAL A 263 -7.22 18.88 15.30
C VAL A 263 -7.97 18.28 14.13
N ILE A 264 -8.15 16.96 14.10
CA ILE A 264 -9.08 16.30 13.18
C ILE A 264 -10.43 16.19 13.88
N ILE A 265 -11.48 16.71 13.25
CA ILE A 265 -12.83 16.75 13.83
C ILE A 265 -13.79 15.93 12.96
N LYS A 266 -14.56 15.06 13.60
CA LYS A 266 -15.62 14.28 12.95
C LYS A 266 -16.86 14.21 13.84
N ASP A 267 -18.04 14.32 13.24
CA ASP A 267 -19.32 14.05 13.87
C ASP A 267 -19.91 12.70 13.39
N TRP A 268 -20.57 11.99 14.31
CA TRP A 268 -21.35 10.79 14.08
C TRP A 268 -22.78 11.00 14.58
N PRO A 269 -23.76 11.21 13.68
CA PRO A 269 -25.16 11.22 14.09
C PRO A 269 -25.57 9.83 14.58
N ILE A 270 -26.42 9.79 15.62
CA ILE A 270 -27.06 8.60 16.14
C ILE A 270 -28.53 8.67 15.75
N GLU A 271 -28.94 7.84 14.79
CA GLU A 271 -30.27 7.92 14.18
C GLU A 271 -31.37 7.53 15.17
N GLU A 272 -31.06 6.65 16.12
CA GLU A 272 -32.02 6.06 17.04
C GLU A 272 -32.61 7.09 18.03
N ASP A 273 -31.81 8.07 18.45
CA ASP A 273 -32.23 9.08 19.44
C ASP A 273 -31.99 10.54 19.00
N GLY A 274 -31.46 10.74 17.78
CA GLY A 274 -31.16 12.07 17.24
C GLY A 274 -29.98 12.76 17.89
N SER A 275 -29.22 12.07 18.77
CA SER A 275 -28.00 12.59 19.37
C SER A 275 -26.85 12.63 18.36
N VAL A 276 -25.75 13.29 18.71
CA VAL A 276 -24.54 13.32 17.88
C VAL A 276 -23.30 13.11 18.74
N ILE A 277 -22.36 12.29 18.26
CA ILE A 277 -21.05 12.10 18.87
C ILE A 277 -20.03 12.92 18.09
N TRP A 278 -19.31 13.82 18.76
CA TRP A 278 -18.16 14.51 18.20
C TRP A 278 -16.88 13.80 18.64
N LEU A 279 -15.98 13.63 17.69
CA LEU A 279 -14.69 12.98 17.83
C LEU A 279 -13.60 13.97 17.44
N PHE A 280 -12.59 14.08 18.29
CA PHE A 280 -11.45 14.96 18.12
C PHE A 280 -10.16 14.16 18.23
N TYR A 281 -9.32 14.25 17.20
CA TYR A 281 -7.92 13.84 17.27
C TYR A 281 -7.05 15.07 17.46
N VAL A 282 -6.45 15.22 18.62
CA VAL A 282 -5.66 16.39 19.00
C VAL A 282 -4.18 16.06 18.86
N MET A 283 -3.45 16.86 18.09
CA MET A 283 -1.98 16.83 18.01
C MET A 283 -1.44 18.19 18.43
N LEU A 284 -0.60 18.20 19.46
CA LEU A 284 0.01 19.41 19.99
C LEU A 284 1.44 19.11 20.40
N HIS A 285 2.39 19.84 19.81
CA HIS A 285 3.82 19.57 19.96
C HIS A 285 4.15 18.12 19.55
N ASP A 286 4.75 17.36 20.45
CA ASP A 286 5.11 15.94 20.33
C ASP A 286 4.08 15.01 21.01
N THR A 287 2.94 15.56 21.47
CA THR A 287 1.89 14.80 22.17
C THR A 287 0.65 14.65 21.30
N SER A 288 -0.10 13.57 21.52
CA SER A 288 -1.39 13.33 20.88
C SER A 288 -2.41 12.82 21.87
N ALA A 289 -3.69 13.15 21.65
CA ALA A 289 -4.80 12.76 22.50
C ALA A 289 -6.09 12.66 21.69
N ILE A 290 -7.05 11.90 22.22
CA ILE A 290 -8.40 11.78 21.68
C ILE A 290 -9.39 12.41 22.65
N ALA A 291 -10.42 13.07 22.12
CA ALA A 291 -11.63 13.40 22.84
C ALA A 291 -12.86 12.88 22.08
N VAL A 292 -13.85 12.41 22.83
CA VAL A 292 -15.15 11.95 22.34
C VAL A 292 -16.21 12.55 23.24
N ARG A 293 -17.26 13.13 22.66
CA ARG A 293 -18.36 13.71 23.41
C ARG A 293 -19.68 13.48 22.69
N ARG A 294 -20.71 13.07 23.43
CA ARG A 294 -22.07 12.94 22.93
C ARG A 294 -22.90 14.14 23.35
N PHE A 295 -23.62 14.72 22.40
CA PHE A 295 -24.58 15.81 22.61
C PHE A 295 -25.99 15.31 22.36
N ALA A 296 -26.97 15.80 23.13
CA ALA A 296 -28.37 15.39 22.99
C ALA A 296 -28.97 15.77 21.64
N SER A 297 -28.47 16.84 21.00
CA SER A 297 -28.84 17.19 19.64
C SER A 297 -27.70 17.90 18.88
N PRO A 298 -27.69 17.87 17.54
CA PRO A 298 -26.70 18.61 16.74
C PRO A 298 -26.68 20.11 16.98
N LYS A 299 -27.81 20.71 17.43
CA LYS A 299 -27.91 22.15 17.71
C LYS A 299 -27.16 22.56 18.97
N GLU A 300 -26.98 21.64 19.90
CA GLU A 300 -26.26 21.86 21.15
C GLU A 300 -24.76 21.59 21.00
N ALA A 301 -24.36 20.96 19.89
CA ALA A 301 -22.98 20.58 19.66
C ALA A 301 -22.13 21.82 19.34
N HIS A 302 -21.36 22.24 20.35
CA HIS A 302 -20.35 23.27 20.23
C HIS A 302 -19.13 22.82 21.03
N ALA A 303 -17.96 23.25 20.57
CA ALA A 303 -16.71 23.08 21.30
C ALA A 303 -15.96 24.40 21.22
N SER A 304 -15.53 24.91 22.37
CA SER A 304 -14.77 26.16 22.45
C SER A 304 -13.37 25.89 22.93
N LEU A 305 -12.39 26.36 22.17
CA LEU A 305 -10.99 26.40 22.56
C LEU A 305 -10.65 27.81 23.02
N THR A 306 -10.22 27.93 24.26
CA THR A 306 -9.56 29.13 24.77
C THR A 306 -8.10 29.15 24.30
N PHE A 307 -7.40 30.28 24.48
CA PHE A 307 -5.98 30.42 24.09
C PHE A 307 -4.99 29.52 24.89
N VAL A 308 -5.49 28.57 25.68
CA VAL A 308 -4.67 27.66 26.52
C VAL A 308 -3.69 26.83 25.69
N TYR A 309 -4.02 26.46 24.45
CA TYR A 309 -3.13 25.71 23.56
C TYR A 309 -1.88 26.49 23.11
N GLN A 310 -1.82 27.80 23.33
CA GLN A 310 -0.66 28.63 23.01
C GLN A 310 0.40 28.59 24.12
N LEU A 311 0.06 28.10 25.31
CA LEU A 311 1.02 27.99 26.41
C LEU A 311 1.98 26.84 26.14
N LYS A 312 3.29 27.08 26.26
CA LYS A 312 4.36 26.11 25.96
C LYS A 312 4.28 24.78 26.75
N ARG A 313 3.53 24.76 27.85
CA ARG A 313 3.39 23.58 28.72
C ARG A 313 2.10 22.81 28.47
N THR A 314 1.21 23.31 27.61
CA THR A 314 -0.06 22.66 27.35
C THR A 314 0.15 21.39 26.54
N THR A 315 -0.48 20.31 26.99
CA THR A 315 -0.44 19.00 26.34
C THR A 315 -1.66 18.79 25.43
N ALA A 316 -1.56 17.85 24.49
CA ALA A 316 -2.71 17.44 23.69
C ALA A 316 -3.87 16.93 24.55
N GLU A 317 -3.58 16.26 25.69
CA GLU A 317 -4.60 15.75 26.60
C GLU A 317 -5.39 16.87 27.28
N GLU A 318 -4.73 17.96 27.69
CA GLU A 318 -5.41 19.11 28.28
C GLU A 318 -6.34 19.79 27.29
N VAL A 319 -5.93 19.89 26.03
CA VAL A 319 -6.78 20.42 24.94
C VAL A 319 -7.93 19.47 24.64
N ALA A 320 -7.68 18.16 24.57
CA ALA A 320 -8.71 17.14 24.39
C ALA A 320 -9.76 17.18 25.52
N ARG A 321 -9.32 17.32 26.77
CA ARG A 321 -10.21 17.51 27.92
C ARG A 321 -11.10 18.73 27.77
N LEU A 322 -10.54 19.86 27.34
CA LEU A 322 -11.34 21.08 27.12
C LEU A 322 -12.42 20.82 26.06
N LEU A 323 -12.06 20.26 24.91
CA LEU A 323 -13.01 19.92 23.85
C LEU A 323 -14.12 18.96 24.30
N ALA A 324 -13.77 18.01 25.17
CA ALA A 324 -14.72 17.04 25.72
C ALA A 324 -15.66 17.64 26.78
N THR A 325 -15.37 18.82 27.34
CA THR A 325 -16.08 19.38 28.50
C THR A 325 -16.74 20.75 28.27
N THR A 326 -16.32 21.51 27.25
CA THR A 326 -16.86 22.84 26.93
C THR A 326 -17.92 22.77 25.86
#